data_AF-A0AA43A5J6-F1
#
_entry.id   AF-A0AA43A5J6-F1
#
_cell.length_a   1.000
_cell.length_b   1.000
_cell.length_c   1.000
_cell.angle_alpha   90.00
_cell.angle_beta   90.00
_cell.angle_gamma   90.00
#
_symmetry.space_group_name_H-M   'P 1'
#
loop_
_entity.id
_entity.type
_entity.pdbx_description
1 polymer ?
#
loop_
_entity_poly.entity_id
_entity_poly.type
_entity_poly.pdbx_seq_one_letter_code
_entity_poly.pdbx_strand_id
1 'polypeptide(L)'
;PGQVKKLLQVVSAKVPKQQLAVHFHDTYGQGLANILVALQEGVAVVDCSVSGLGGCPFAPGASGNVATEDVLYMMNGLGVHTGVDIDKLIEVGQFACHLLDRPSGSKVARAFTNRCE
;
A
#
# COMPACT_ATOMS: atom_id res chain seq x y z
N PRO A 1 12.35 7.24 -0.50
CA PRO A 1 12.81 6.51 -1.72
C PRO A 1 14.32 6.18 -1.76
N GLY A 2 15.22 7.18 -1.66
CA GLY A 2 16.67 6.93 -1.78
C GLY A 2 17.24 5.96 -0.74
N GLN A 3 16.74 6.00 0.50
CA GLN A 3 17.13 5.06 1.55
C GLN A 3 16.69 3.62 1.25
N VAL A 4 15.49 3.44 0.71
CA VAL A 4 14.94 2.12 0.35
C VAL A 4 15.81 1.44 -0.70
N LYS A 5 16.19 2.17 -1.75
CA LYS A 5 17.11 1.67 -2.78
C LYS A 5 18.42 1.17 -2.18
N LYS A 6 19.08 2.00 -1.35
CA LYS A 6 20.34 1.62 -0.68
C LYS A 6 20.16 0.39 0.21
N LEU A 7 19.09 0.34 0.99
CA LEU A 7 18.80 -0.80 1.87
C LEU A 7 18.60 -2.09 1.07
N LEU A 8 17.79 -2.06 0.02
CA LEU A 8 17.54 -3.22 -0.83
C LEU A 8 18.80 -3.70 -1.54
N GLN A 9 19.69 -2.80 -1.96
CA GLN A 9 20.99 -3.19 -2.55
C GLN A 9 21.87 -3.92 -1.55
N VAL A 10 21.94 -3.47 -0.29
CA VAL A 10 22.70 -4.14 0.77
C VAL A 10 22.11 -5.51 1.11
N VAL A 11 20.79 -5.59 1.29
CA VAL A 11 20.11 -6.83 1.65
C VAL A 11 20.16 -7.84 0.51
N SER A 12 19.94 -7.40 -0.73
CA SER A 12 19.93 -8.28 -1.90
C SER A 12 21.31 -8.82 -2.30
N ALA A 13 22.39 -8.23 -1.77
CA ALA A 13 23.74 -8.81 -1.88
C ALA A 13 23.91 -10.09 -1.04
N LYS A 14 22.96 -10.40 -0.14
CA LYS A 14 23.00 -11.55 0.77
C LYS A 14 21.78 -12.47 0.64
N VAL A 15 20.63 -11.93 0.26
CA VAL A 15 19.36 -12.67 0.13
C VAL A 15 18.79 -12.47 -1.27
N PRO A 16 18.39 -13.53 -2.00
CA PRO A 16 17.76 -13.38 -3.32
C PRO A 16 16.52 -12.49 -3.24
N LYS A 17 16.35 -11.57 -4.22
CA LYS A 17 15.23 -10.61 -4.25
C LYS A 17 13.86 -11.28 -4.26
N GLN A 18 13.76 -12.49 -4.81
CA GLN A 18 12.54 -13.30 -4.85
C GLN A 18 12.10 -13.78 -3.45
N GLN A 19 12.98 -13.71 -2.45
CA GLN A 19 12.69 -14.04 -1.05
C GLN A 19 12.48 -12.77 -0.20
N LEU A 20 12.45 -11.59 -0.83
CA LEU A 20 12.23 -10.33 -0.13
C LEU A 20 10.80 -9.84 -0.33
N ALA A 21 10.24 -9.29 0.74
CA ALA A 21 9.03 -8.50 0.74
C ALA A 21 9.32 -7.12 1.35
N VAL A 22 8.49 -6.14 1.04
CA VAL A 22 8.55 -4.82 1.67
C VAL A 22 7.24 -4.48 2.37
N HIS A 23 7.35 -3.88 3.54
CA HIS A 23 6.23 -3.34 4.30
C HIS A 23 6.53 -1.87 4.62
N PHE A 24 5.67 -0.97 4.17
CA PHE A 24 5.85 0.46 4.41
C PHE A 24 4.63 1.04 5.13
N HIS A 25 4.90 2.03 5.97
CA HIS A 25 3.87 2.91 6.50
C HIS A 25 3.78 4.18 5.66
N ASP A 26 2.57 4.73 5.54
CA ASP A 26 2.29 5.98 4.84
C ASP A 26 2.12 7.17 5.79
N THR A 27 2.65 7.08 7.01
CA THR A 27 2.60 8.12 8.05
C THR A 27 3.06 9.50 7.54
N TYR A 28 4.06 9.51 6.65
CA TYR A 28 4.63 10.72 6.04
C TYR A 28 4.37 10.82 4.53
N GLY A 29 3.38 10.09 4.02
CA GLY A 29 3.02 10.12 2.58
C GLY A 29 4.10 9.56 1.65
N GLN A 30 4.99 8.69 2.16
CA GLN A 30 6.11 8.12 1.40
C GLN A 30 5.88 6.67 0.97
N GLY A 31 4.76 6.05 1.36
CA GLY A 31 4.50 4.63 1.20
C GLY A 31 4.56 4.18 -0.26
N LEU A 32 3.72 4.75 -1.12
CA LEU A 32 3.70 4.41 -2.54
C LEU A 32 5.02 4.69 -3.26
N ALA A 33 5.67 5.82 -2.96
CA ALA A 33 6.96 6.16 -3.55
C ALA A 33 8.07 5.16 -3.17
N ASN A 34 8.03 4.66 -1.94
CA ASN A 34 8.94 3.61 -1.48
C ASN A 34 8.64 2.25 -2.12
N ILE A 35 7.35 1.89 -2.25
CA ILE A 35 6.92 0.68 -2.95
C ILE A 35 7.39 0.70 -4.40
N LEU A 36 7.17 1.82 -5.12
CA LEU A 36 7.60 1.96 -6.51
C LEU A 36 9.10 1.70 -6.67
N VAL A 37 9.93 2.26 -5.79
CA VAL A 37 11.38 1.99 -5.81
C VAL A 37 11.69 0.54 -5.50
N ALA A 38 10.98 -0.11 -4.58
CA ALA A 38 11.18 -1.52 -4.30
C ALA A 38 10.87 -2.42 -5.51
N LEU A 39 9.79 -2.12 -6.24
CA LEU A 39 9.46 -2.80 -7.50
C LEU A 39 10.56 -2.61 -8.56
N GLN A 40 11.06 -1.39 -8.72
CA GLN A 40 12.16 -1.08 -9.66
C GLN A 40 13.46 -1.82 -9.29
N GLU A 41 13.70 -2.05 -8.01
CA GLU A 41 14.81 -2.88 -7.54
C GLU A 41 14.53 -4.38 -7.66
N GLY A 42 13.34 -4.81 -8.10
CA GLY A 42 12.99 -6.19 -8.41
C GLY A 42 12.32 -6.96 -7.26
N VAL A 43 11.84 -6.29 -6.21
CA VAL A 43 10.96 -6.90 -5.21
C VAL A 43 9.57 -7.09 -5.81
N ALA A 44 8.96 -8.26 -5.60
CA ALA A 44 7.65 -8.61 -6.14
C ALA A 44 6.56 -8.84 -5.08
N VAL A 45 6.90 -8.74 -3.79
CA VAL A 45 5.96 -8.91 -2.67
C VAL A 45 5.89 -7.63 -1.85
N VAL A 46 4.68 -7.11 -1.68
CA VAL A 46 4.43 -5.84 -0.99
C VAL A 46 3.31 -6.05 0.01
N ASP A 47 3.59 -5.79 1.28
CA ASP A 47 2.61 -5.83 2.35
C ASP A 47 1.89 -4.48 2.43
N CYS A 48 0.58 -4.55 2.60
CA CYS A 48 -0.33 -3.40 2.69
C CYS A 48 -1.56 -3.78 3.51
N SER A 49 -2.44 -2.82 3.79
CA SER A 49 -3.65 -3.07 4.58
C SER A 49 -4.88 -2.49 3.90
N VAL A 50 -5.98 -3.26 3.87
CA VAL A 50 -7.25 -2.82 3.28
C VAL A 50 -7.69 -1.50 3.93
N SER A 51 -8.22 -0.54 3.16
CA SER A 51 -8.60 0.79 3.64
C SER A 51 -7.51 1.54 4.43
N GLY A 52 -6.24 1.14 4.35
CA GLY A 52 -5.17 1.66 5.19
C GLY A 52 -5.41 1.41 6.69
N LEU A 53 -6.01 0.26 7.03
CA LEU A 53 -6.25 -0.13 8.41
C LEU A 53 -4.94 -0.31 9.19
N GLY A 54 -5.04 -0.16 10.51
CA GLY A 54 -3.90 -0.06 11.41
C GLY A 54 -3.39 1.39 11.53
N GLY A 55 -3.29 1.86 12.76
CA GLY A 55 -2.66 3.14 13.09
C GLY A 55 -1.23 2.94 13.58
N CYS A 56 -0.47 4.02 13.72
CA CYS A 56 0.83 3.97 14.38
C CYS A 56 0.65 4.17 15.89
N PRO A 57 1.03 3.20 16.76
CA PRO A 57 0.95 3.39 18.21
C PRO A 57 1.86 4.52 18.70
N PHE A 58 2.89 4.88 17.92
CA PHE A 58 3.83 5.96 18.22
C PHE A 58 3.41 7.33 17.65
N ALA A 59 2.36 7.40 16.84
CA ALA A 59 1.81 8.63 16.28
C ALA A 59 0.28 8.56 16.22
N PRO A 60 -0.42 8.81 17.35
CA PRO A 60 -1.87 8.75 17.42
C PRO A 60 -2.53 9.66 16.38
N GLY A 61 -3.43 9.09 15.57
CA GLY A 61 -4.13 9.80 14.50
C GLY A 61 -3.39 9.88 13.16
N ALA A 62 -2.11 9.50 13.09
CA ALA A 62 -1.39 9.43 11.82
C ALA A 62 -1.71 8.13 11.06
N SER A 63 -1.59 8.18 9.73
CA SER A 63 -1.71 7.00 8.87
C SER A 63 -0.68 5.93 9.27
N GLY A 64 -1.11 4.67 9.29
CA GLY A 64 -0.25 3.51 9.52
C GLY A 64 0.19 2.91 8.19
N ASN A 65 -0.34 1.74 7.87
CA ASN A 65 -0.01 1.00 6.65
C ASN A 65 -0.40 1.76 5.37
N VAL A 66 0.27 1.45 4.25
CA VAL A 66 -0.23 1.86 2.93
C VAL A 66 -1.54 1.14 2.64
N ALA A 67 -2.53 1.87 2.14
CA ALA A 67 -3.81 1.30 1.74
C ALA A 67 -3.65 0.38 0.52
N THR A 68 -4.23 -0.82 0.58
CA THR A 68 -4.09 -1.83 -0.51
C THR A 68 -4.67 -1.32 -1.82
N GLU A 69 -5.78 -0.59 -1.77
CA GLU A 69 -6.46 0.00 -2.92
C GLU A 69 -5.57 1.03 -3.63
N ASP A 70 -4.83 1.83 -2.85
CA ASP A 70 -3.91 2.84 -3.38
C ASP A 70 -2.71 2.16 -4.07
N VAL A 71 -2.23 1.03 -3.53
CA VAL A 71 -1.19 0.21 -4.16
C VAL A 71 -1.72 -0.42 -5.46
N LEU A 72 -2.88 -1.06 -5.42
CA LEU A 72 -3.48 -1.70 -6.61
C LEU A 72 -3.76 -0.70 -7.71
N TYR A 73 -4.26 0.49 -7.39
CA TYR A 73 -4.47 1.54 -8.38
C TYR A 73 -3.16 1.92 -9.10
N MET A 74 -2.06 2.06 -8.34
CA MET A 74 -0.73 2.28 -8.92
C MET A 74 -0.30 1.08 -9.79
N MET A 75 -0.44 -0.16 -9.31
CA MET A 75 -0.05 -1.36 -10.07
C MET A 75 -0.82 -1.48 -11.39
N ASN A 76 -2.14 -1.26 -11.36
CA ASN A 76 -2.99 -1.27 -12.54
C ASN A 76 -2.56 -0.20 -13.54
N GLY A 77 -2.26 1.02 -13.08
CA GLY A 77 -1.75 2.10 -13.93
C GLY A 77 -0.37 1.82 -14.53
N LEU A 78 0.46 1.02 -13.85
CA LEU A 78 1.76 0.55 -14.33
C LEU A 78 1.66 -0.70 -15.23
N GLY A 79 0.46 -1.29 -15.39
CA GLY A 79 0.28 -2.54 -16.12
C GLY A 79 0.82 -3.79 -15.41
N VAL A 80 1.01 -3.73 -14.10
CA VAL A 80 1.49 -4.86 -13.29
C VAL A 80 0.32 -5.73 -12.89
N HIS A 81 0.36 -7.01 -13.26
CA HIS A 81 -0.66 -7.98 -12.90
C HIS A 81 -0.55 -8.40 -11.43
N THR A 82 -1.62 -8.19 -10.67
CA THR A 82 -1.73 -8.61 -9.26
C THR A 82 -2.73 -9.75 -9.04
N GLY A 83 -3.68 -9.94 -9.96
CA GLY A 83 -4.77 -10.90 -9.82
C GLY A 83 -5.87 -10.47 -8.84
N VAL A 84 -5.84 -9.23 -8.34
CA VAL A 84 -6.83 -8.71 -7.37
C VAL A 84 -7.85 -7.81 -8.06
N ASP A 85 -9.13 -8.07 -7.82
CA ASP A 85 -10.25 -7.23 -8.24
C ASP A 85 -10.37 -6.02 -7.29
N ILE A 86 -10.10 -4.82 -7.83
CA ILE A 86 -10.07 -3.60 -7.03
C ILE A 86 -11.46 -3.18 -6.55
N ASP A 87 -12.51 -3.43 -7.32
CA ASP A 87 -13.88 -3.04 -6.96
C ASP A 87 -14.37 -3.90 -5.79
N LYS A 88 -14.16 -5.22 -5.87
CA LYS A 88 -14.44 -6.13 -4.73
C LYS A 88 -13.64 -5.78 -3.48
N LEU A 89 -12.38 -5.37 -3.65
CA LEU A 89 -11.56 -4.96 -2.51
C LEU A 89 -12.11 -3.69 -1.85
N ILE A 90 -12.54 -2.71 -2.64
CA ILE A 90 -13.14 -1.47 -2.13
C ILE A 90 -14.40 -1.78 -1.30
N GLU A 91 -15.25 -2.71 -1.75
CA GLU A 91 -16.43 -3.17 -0.99
C GLU A 91 -16.04 -3.74 0.38
N VAL A 92 -15.04 -4.62 0.41
CA VAL A 92 -14.51 -5.18 1.68
C VAL A 92 -13.95 -4.09 2.58
N GLY A 93 -13.21 -3.14 2.00
CA GLY A 93 -12.65 -2.01 2.73
C GLY A 93 -13.73 -1.10 3.34
N GLN A 94 -14.83 -0.88 2.64
CA GLN A 94 -15.98 -0.12 3.15
C GLN A 94 -16.68 -0.88 4.29
N PHE A 95 -16.91 -2.18 4.11
CA PHE A 95 -17.50 -3.03 5.15
C PHE A 95 -16.68 -2.98 6.46
N ALA A 96 -15.36 -3.16 6.37
CA ALA A 96 -14.48 -3.10 7.53
C ALA A 96 -14.47 -1.71 8.19
N CYS A 97 -14.46 -0.64 7.39
CA CYS A 97 -14.56 0.72 7.88
C CYS A 97 -15.87 1.00 8.63
N HIS A 98 -16.99 0.49 8.11
CA HIS A 98 -18.30 0.60 8.76
C HIS A 98 -18.33 -0.10 10.12
N LEU A 99 -17.80 -1.33 10.21
CA LEU A 99 -17.70 -2.06 11.49
C LEU A 99 -16.86 -1.35 12.55
N LEU A 100 -15.85 -0.59 12.11
CA LEU A 100 -14.91 0.13 12.98
C LEU A 100 -15.32 1.59 13.23
N ASP A 101 -16.49 2.01 12.73
CA ASP A 101 -17.00 3.38 12.80
C ASP A 101 -15.94 4.43 12.42
N ARG A 102 -15.26 4.21 11.29
CA ARG A 102 -14.22 5.11 10.80
C ARG A 102 -14.23 5.24 9.28
N PRO A 103 -13.78 6.37 8.72
CA PRO A 103 -13.60 6.51 7.28
C PRO A 103 -12.44 5.64 6.77
N SER A 104 -12.47 5.33 5.47
CA SER A 104 -11.34 4.68 4.79
C SER A 104 -10.13 5.62 4.72
N GLY A 105 -8.95 5.05 4.96
CA GLY A 105 -7.66 5.72 4.76
C GLY A 105 -7.19 5.68 3.30
N SER A 106 -7.81 4.86 2.44
CA SER A 106 -7.49 4.84 1.01
C SER A 106 -7.98 6.12 0.32
N LYS A 107 -7.11 6.76 -0.46
CA LYS A 107 -7.50 7.88 -1.32
C LYS A 107 -8.34 7.41 -2.49
N VAL A 108 -8.02 6.23 -3.03
CA VAL A 108 -8.74 5.61 -4.15
C VAL A 108 -10.17 5.25 -3.75
N ALA A 109 -10.36 4.51 -2.65
CA ALA A 109 -11.69 4.12 -2.19
C ALA A 109 -12.58 5.34 -1.96
N ARG A 110 -12.04 6.40 -1.34
CA ARG A 110 -12.75 7.67 -1.13
C ARG A 110 -13.13 8.39 -2.43
N ALA A 111 -12.29 8.31 -3.46
CA ALA A 111 -12.60 8.89 -4.76
C ALA A 111 -13.69 8.08 -5.49
N PHE A 112 -13.65 6.75 -5.39
CA PHE A 112 -14.63 5.86 -5.98
C PHE A 112 -16.02 6.00 -5.36
N THR A 113 -16.12 6.13 -4.03
CA THR A 113 -17.41 6.34 -3.35
C THR A 113 -18.07 7.68 -3.64
N ASN A 114 -17.29 8.67 -4.08
CA ASN A 114 -17.77 10.03 -4.32
C ASN A 114 -17.85 10.38 -5.81
N ARG A 115 -17.78 9.40 -6.71
CA ARG A 115 -18.03 9.66 -8.13
C ARG A 115 -19.48 10.12 -8.29
N CYS A 116 -19.67 11.33 -8.81
CA CYS A 116 -20.97 11.73 -9.36
C CYS A 116 -21.20 10.90 -10.62
N GLU A 117 -22.38 10.29 -10.74
CA GLU A 117 -22.86 9.72 -12.01
C GLU A 117 -22.97 10.79 -13.10
#